data_AF-A0A925PQQ7-F1
#
_entry.id   AF-A0A925PQQ7-F1
#
_cell.length_a   1.000
_cell.length_b   1.000
_cell.length_c   1.000
_cell.angle_alpha   90.00
_cell.angle_beta   90.00
_cell.angle_gamma   90.00
#
_symmetry.space_group_name_H-M   'P 1'
#
loop_
_entity.id
_entity.type
_entity.pdbx_description
1 polymer ?
#
loop_
_entity_poly.entity_id
_entity_poly.type
_entity_poly.pdbx_seq_one_letter_code
_entity_poly.pdbx_strand_id
1 'polypeptide(L)'
;AAALARDWGLLADDAKPLEAFEHAFTHFTLEVAPWRIRLARGARLAEGKPAMWMPLDAIAGAALPSPVKKLLKQLLLLQEFVQDRQS
;
A
#
# COMPACT_ATOMS: atom_id res chain seq x y z
N ALA A 1 12.49 -5.94 -0.55
CA ALA A 1 13.21 -5.10 -1.53
C ALA A 1 13.48 -5.82 -2.85
N ALA A 2 14.15 -6.99 -2.86
CA ALA A 2 14.52 -7.69 -4.10
C ALA A 2 13.36 -7.98 -5.07
N ALA A 3 12.21 -8.45 -4.56
CA ALA A 3 11.02 -8.71 -5.38
C ALA A 3 10.42 -7.43 -6.01
N LEU A 4 10.45 -6.29 -5.31
CA LEU A 4 9.97 -5.00 -5.86
C LEU A 4 10.82 -4.57 -7.06
N ALA A 5 12.13 -4.68 -6.95
CA ALA A 5 13.04 -4.33 -8.04
C ALA A 5 12.86 -5.26 -9.25
N ARG A 6 12.87 -6.58 -8.99
CA ARG A 6 12.76 -7.60 -10.05
C ARG A 6 11.40 -7.58 -10.75
N ASP A 7 10.31 -7.56 -9.97
CA ASP A 7 8.98 -7.77 -10.51
C ASP A 7 8.30 -6.46 -10.91
N TRP A 8 8.73 -5.31 -10.38
CA TRP A 8 8.07 -4.02 -10.60
C TRP A 8 9.03 -2.90 -11.04
N GLY A 9 10.34 -3.13 -11.07
CA GLY A 9 11.33 -2.08 -11.38
C GLY A 9 11.50 -1.04 -10.27
N LEU A 10 10.92 -1.29 -9.09
CA LEU A 10 10.84 -0.31 -8.00
C LEU A 10 11.95 -0.51 -6.97
N LEU A 11 12.74 0.53 -6.75
CA LEU A 11 13.69 0.61 -5.64
C LEU A 11 13.01 1.25 -4.42
N ALA A 12 13.34 0.76 -3.24
CA ALA A 12 12.76 1.19 -1.97
C ALA A 12 13.83 1.67 -1.00
N ASP A 13 13.56 2.79 -0.35
CA ASP A 13 14.38 3.33 0.74
C ASP A 13 14.02 2.69 2.09
N ASP A 14 12.75 2.33 2.26
CA ASP A 14 12.24 1.73 3.50
C ASP A 14 11.04 0.82 3.19
N ALA A 15 10.91 -0.23 3.99
CA ALA A 15 9.83 -1.20 3.88
C ALA A 15 9.42 -1.62 5.29
N LYS A 16 8.19 -1.29 5.67
CA LYS A 16 7.66 -1.61 7.01
C LYS A 16 6.49 -2.57 6.89
N PRO A 17 6.50 -3.71 7.61
CA PRO A 17 5.31 -4.52 7.74
C PRO A 17 4.24 -3.70 8.46
N LEU A 18 3.00 -3.93 8.06
CA LEU A 18 1.81 -3.40 8.71
C LEU A 18 1.12 -4.53 9.47
N GLU A 19 0.14 -4.17 10.29
CA GLU A 19 -0.66 -5.15 11.01
C GLU A 19 -1.34 -6.10 10.01
N ALA A 20 -1.13 -7.39 10.20
CA ALA A 20 -1.80 -8.41 9.42
C ALA A 20 -3.29 -8.42 9.75
N PHE A 21 -4.13 -8.77 8.78
CA PHE A 21 -5.56 -8.85 8.99
C PHE A 21 -6.17 -9.97 8.15
N GLU A 22 -7.35 -10.41 8.59
CA GLU A 22 -8.15 -11.36 7.84
C GLU A 22 -9.37 -10.70 7.21
N HIS A 23 -9.75 -11.18 6.03
CA HIS A 23 -11.01 -10.81 5.41
C HIS A 23 -11.71 -12.05 4.84
N ALA A 24 -12.90 -12.33 5.35
CA ALA A 24 -13.75 -13.40 4.85
C ALA A 24 -14.53 -12.93 3.61
N PHE A 25 -14.35 -13.65 2.52
CA PHE A 25 -15.28 -13.69 1.40
C PHE A 25 -16.26 -14.86 1.60
N THR A 26 -17.30 -14.94 0.77
CA THR A 26 -18.31 -16.01 0.85
C THR A 26 -17.72 -17.42 0.78
N HIS A 27 -16.62 -17.62 0.03
CA HIS A 27 -16.07 -18.95 -0.25
C HIS A 27 -14.69 -19.20 0.36
N PHE A 28 -14.01 -18.18 0.86
CA PHE A 28 -12.66 -18.30 1.41
C PHE A 28 -12.33 -17.11 2.32
N THR A 29 -11.35 -17.29 3.19
CA THR A 29 -10.76 -16.21 4.01
C THR A 29 -9.37 -15.88 3.48
N LEU A 30 -9.07 -14.59 3.32
CA LEU A 30 -7.70 -14.13 3.08
C LEU A 30 -7.04 -13.74 4.38
N GLU A 31 -5.89 -14.34 4.65
CA GLU A 31 -4.90 -13.79 5.57
C GLU A 31 -4.00 -12.84 4.77
N VAL A 32 -3.97 -11.57 5.16
CA VAL A 32 -3.22 -10.52 4.46
C VAL A 32 -2.14 -9.98 5.39
N ALA A 33 -0.89 -10.01 4.94
CA ALA A 33 0.25 -9.38 5.61
C ALA A 33 0.75 -8.18 4.77
N PRO A 34 0.18 -6.98 4.96
CA PRO A 34 0.49 -5.84 4.11
C PRO A 34 1.82 -5.19 4.49
N TRP A 35 2.44 -4.52 3.50
CA TRP A 35 3.68 -3.78 3.67
C TRP A 35 3.52 -2.36 3.16
N ARG A 36 4.02 -1.38 3.92
CA ARG A 36 4.18 -0.01 3.45
C ARG A 36 5.59 0.18 2.93
N ILE A 37 5.70 0.54 1.65
CA ILE A 37 6.98 0.74 0.97
C ILE A 37 7.17 2.22 0.70
N ARG A 38 8.29 2.79 1.17
CA ARG A 38 8.75 4.11 0.76
C ARG A 38 9.73 3.93 -0.38
N LEU A 39 9.37 4.44 -1.54
CA LEU A 39 10.16 4.29 -2.76
C LEU A 39 11.34 5.26 -2.75
N ALA A 40 12.43 4.83 -3.37
CA ALA A 40 13.57 5.70 -3.63
C ALA A 40 13.15 6.85 -4.55
N ARG A 41 13.79 8.01 -4.38
CA ARG A 41 13.50 9.18 -5.21
C ARG A 41 13.72 8.86 -6.68
N GLY A 42 12.72 9.15 -7.51
CA GLY A 42 12.78 8.89 -8.95
C GLY A 42 12.52 7.42 -9.34
N ALA A 43 12.10 6.56 -8.41
CA ALA A 43 11.64 5.21 -8.74
C ALA A 43 10.52 5.27 -9.80
N ARG A 44 10.61 4.40 -10.80
CA ARG A 44 9.64 4.29 -11.88
C ARG A 44 9.09 2.88 -11.93
N LEU A 45 7.77 2.77 -12.07
CA LEU A 45 7.12 1.51 -12.34
C LEU A 45 7.64 0.98 -13.68
N ALA A 46 8.03 -0.30 -13.73
CA ALA A 46 8.44 -0.95 -14.96
C ALA A 46 7.33 -0.89 -16.03
N GLU A 47 7.72 -0.80 -17.29
CA GLU A 47 6.79 -0.73 -18.41
C GLU A 47 5.94 -2.01 -18.52
N GLY A 48 4.68 -1.86 -18.97
CA GLY A 48 3.75 -2.98 -19.14
C GLY A 48 3.17 -3.55 -17.84
N LYS A 49 3.46 -2.96 -16.67
CA LYS A 49 2.83 -3.38 -15.41
C LYS A 49 1.38 -2.90 -15.34
N PRO A 50 0.41 -3.75 -14.97
CA PRO A 50 -0.99 -3.36 -14.82
C PRO A 50 -1.21 -2.62 -13.49
N ALA A 51 -0.50 -1.53 -13.27
CA ALA A 51 -0.58 -0.69 -12.09
C ALA A 51 -0.47 0.79 -12.44
N MET A 52 -1.02 1.64 -11.58
CA MET A 52 -0.97 3.09 -11.74
C MET A 52 -0.68 3.75 -10.39
N TRP A 53 -0.01 4.91 -10.45
CA TRP A 53 0.07 5.80 -9.29
C TRP A 53 -1.27 6.50 -9.10
N MET A 54 -1.74 6.55 -7.86
CA MET A 54 -2.98 7.23 -7.52
C MET A 54 -2.74 8.12 -6.30
N PRO A 55 -3.21 9.39 -6.32
CA PRO A 55 -3.24 10.24 -5.15
C PRO A 55 -4.01 9.59 -4.00
N LEU A 56 -3.56 9.82 -2.76
CA LEU A 56 -4.17 9.20 -1.58
C LEU A 56 -5.59 9.73 -1.31
N ASP A 57 -5.84 10.99 -1.59
CA ASP A 57 -7.17 11.64 -1.48
C ASP A 57 -8.20 11.06 -2.48
N ALA A 58 -7.73 10.52 -3.61
CA ALA A 58 -8.60 9.87 -4.61
C ALA A 58 -9.06 8.44 -4.21
N ILE A 59 -8.50 7.85 -3.15
CA ILE A 59 -8.80 6.47 -2.73
C ILE A 59 -10.29 6.27 -2.43
N ALA A 60 -10.97 7.28 -1.90
CA ALA A 60 -12.40 7.19 -1.55
C ALA A 60 -13.28 6.82 -2.75
N GLY A 61 -12.98 7.42 -3.92
CA GLY A 61 -13.70 7.17 -5.18
C GLY A 61 -13.16 6.01 -6.00
N ALA A 62 -12.00 5.43 -5.63
CA ALA A 62 -11.37 4.38 -6.40
C ALA A 62 -12.21 3.08 -6.41
N ALA A 63 -12.20 2.35 -7.53
CA ALA A 63 -12.84 1.05 -7.67
C ALA A 63 -12.02 -0.09 -7.02
N LEU A 64 -11.64 0.11 -5.75
CA LEU A 64 -10.87 -0.85 -4.96
C LEU A 64 -11.79 -1.79 -4.15
N PRO A 65 -11.40 -3.06 -3.94
CA PRO A 65 -12.10 -3.95 -3.02
C PRO A 65 -12.15 -3.37 -1.60
N SER A 66 -13.24 -3.64 -0.88
CA SER A 66 -13.45 -3.23 0.51
C SER A 66 -12.25 -3.49 1.46
N PRO A 67 -11.58 -4.66 1.46
CA PRO A 67 -10.44 -4.89 2.34
C PRO A 67 -9.26 -3.95 2.05
N VAL A 68 -9.00 -3.65 0.78
CA VAL A 68 -7.93 -2.73 0.38
C VAL A 68 -8.27 -1.30 0.80
N LYS A 69 -9.51 -0.85 0.61
CA LYS A 69 -9.96 0.47 1.08
C LYS A 69 -9.83 0.61 2.60
N LYS A 70 -10.17 -0.44 3.37
CA LYS A 70 -10.04 -0.44 4.84
C LYS A 70 -8.58 -0.29 5.26
N LEU A 71 -7.68 -1.08 4.67
CA LEU A 71 -6.24 -1.00 4.92
C LEU A 71 -5.69 0.42 4.63
N LEU A 72 -6.03 0.98 3.47
CA LEU A 72 -5.55 2.31 3.07
C LEU A 72 -6.07 3.42 3.99
N LYS A 73 -7.32 3.36 4.44
CA LYS A 73 -7.87 4.30 5.43
C LYS A 73 -7.14 4.22 6.76
N GLN A 74 -6.85 3.02 7.25
CA GLN A 74 -6.06 2.85 8.49
C GLN A 74 -4.65 3.45 8.35
N LEU A 75 -4.02 3.28 7.19
CA LEU A 75 -2.71 3.87 6.90
C LEU A 75 -2.72 5.40 6.85
N LEU A 76 -3.80 6.00 6.36
CA LEU A 76 -3.95 7.45 6.32
C LEU A 76 -4.12 8.01 7.73
N LEU A 77 -5.00 7.41 8.53
CA LEU A 77 -5.19 7.79 9.93
C LEU A 77 -3.87 7.70 10.72
N LEU A 78 -3.13 6.59 10.58
CA LEU A 78 -1.82 6.43 11.22
C LEU A 78 -0.80 7.48 10.81
N GLN A 79 -0.87 7.99 9.57
CA GLN A 79 0.03 9.05 9.10
C GLN A 79 -0.32 10.40 9.69
N GLU A 80 -1.61 10.75 9.73
CA GLU A 80 -2.09 11.99 10.38
C GLU A 80 -1.66 12.05 11.85
N PHE A 81 -1.83 10.95 12.59
CA PHE A 81 -1.39 10.87 13.99
C PHE A 81 0.13 11.01 14.17
N VAL A 82 0.93 10.45 13.27
CA VAL A 82 2.40 10.58 13.37
C VAL A 82 2.84 12.01 13.08
N GLN A 83 2.19 12.68 12.14
CA GLN A 83 2.53 14.04 11.72
C GLN A 83 2.15 15.08 12.79
N ASP A 84 1.02 14.89 13.46
CA ASP A 84 0.55 15.74 14.55
C ASP A 84 1.46 15.65 15.80
N ARG A 85 2.05 14.48 16.08
CA ARG A 85 3.01 14.31 17.19
C ARG A 85 4.44 14.76 16.88
N GLN A 86 4.74 15.15 15.64
CA GLN A 86 6.04 15.67 15.22
C GLN A 86 6.03 17.18 14.96
N SER A 87 4.90 17.85 15.21
CA SER A 87 4.70 19.30 15.13
C SER A 87 4.75 19.93 16.52
#